data_AF-A0A2H0CQF9-F1
#
_entry.id   AF-A0A2H0CQF9-F1
#
_cell.length_a   1.000
_cell.length_b   1.000
_cell.length_c   1.000
_cell.angle_alpha   90.00
_cell.angle_beta   90.00
_cell.angle_gamma   90.00
#
_symmetry.space_group_name_H-M   'P 1'
#
loop_
_entity.id
_entity.type
_entity.pdbx_description
1 polymer ?
#
loop_
_entity_poly.entity_id
_entity_poly.type
_entity_poly.pdbx_seq_one_letter_code
_entity_poly.pdbx_strand_id
1 'polypeptide(L)' 'ENLIQKWTERSDIFGKTVTVLQKGKSLTGTAVGLTPEGKLVLQNSDGETLVLDSGEVSFQQAASG' A
#
# COMPACT_ATOMS: atom_id res chain seq x y z
N GLU A 1 15.52 16.70 0.16
CA GLU A 1 14.64 15.59 0.58
C GLU A 1 13.94 15.02 -0.66
N ASN A 2 13.80 13.70 -0.76
CA ASN A 2 13.16 13.03 -1.90
C ASN A 2 11.63 12.95 -1.69
N LEU A 3 10.85 13.21 -2.73
CA LEU A 3 9.38 13.21 -2.67
C LEU A 3 8.84 11.87 -2.15
N ILE A 4 9.37 10.75 -2.64
CA ILE A 4 8.93 9.40 -2.24
C ILE A 4 9.08 9.19 -0.74
N GLN A 5 10.21 9.61 -0.17
CA GLN A 5 10.45 9.51 1.26
C GLN A 5 9.40 10.29 2.07
N LYS A 6 9.08 11.53 1.67
CA LYS A 6 8.05 12.34 2.35
C LYS A 6 6.67 11.69 2.28
N TRP A 7 6.33 11.04 1.18
CA TRP A 7 5.06 10.32 1.03
C TRP A 7 5.03 9.06 1.90
N THR A 8 6.12 8.31 1.96
CA THR A 8 6.22 7.12 2.82
C THR A 8 6.09 7.47 4.30
N GLU A 9 6.71 8.56 4.75
CA GLU A 9 6.67 8.99 6.15
C GLU A 9 5.31 9.58 6.58
N ARG A 10 4.50 10.07 5.64
CA ARG A 10 3.25 10.80 5.92
C ARG A 10 1.98 10.05 5.56
N SER A 11 2.09 8.89 4.91
CA SER A 11 0.93 8.11 4.53
C SER A 11 0.59 7.07 5.59
N ASP A 12 -0.66 7.08 6.02
CA ASP A 12 -1.16 6.20 7.06
C ASP A 12 -1.27 4.73 6.62
N ILE A 13 -1.06 4.41 5.35
CA ILE A 13 -1.27 3.04 4.84
C ILE A 13 -0.06 2.13 5.05
N PHE A 14 1.15 2.68 5.14
CA PHE A 14 2.36 1.87 5.17
C PHE A 14 2.49 1.07 6.47
N GLY A 15 2.86 -0.19 6.34
CA GLY A 15 2.89 -1.16 7.43
C GLY A 15 1.52 -1.74 7.80
N LYS A 16 0.43 -1.28 7.17
CA LYS A 16 -0.92 -1.81 7.42
C LYS A 16 -1.32 -2.82 6.34
N THR A 17 -2.16 -3.77 6.75
CA THR A 17 -2.91 -4.59 5.80
C THR A 17 -3.96 -3.71 5.13
N VAL A 18 -3.89 -3.65 3.80
CA VAL A 18 -4.79 -2.88 2.94
C VAL A 18 -5.46 -3.83 1.95
N THR A 19 -6.62 -3.42 1.44
CA THR A 19 -7.25 -4.04 0.27
C THR A 19 -7.23 -3.04 -0.88
N VAL A 20 -6.69 -3.48 -2.01
CA VAL A 20 -6.60 -2.71 -3.25
C VAL A 20 -7.60 -3.26 -4.26
N LEU A 21 -8.53 -2.43 -4.70
CA LEU A 21 -9.44 -2.75 -5.80
C LEU A 21 -8.81 -2.28 -7.13
N GLN A 22 -8.51 -3.21 -8.03
CA GLN A 22 -7.93 -2.93 -9.33
C GLN A 22 -8.52 -3.84 -10.39
N LYS A 23 -9.03 -3.27 -11.50
CA LYS A 23 -9.56 -4.02 -12.66
C LYS A 23 -10.62 -5.08 -12.26
N GLY A 24 -11.47 -4.76 -11.30
CA GLY A 24 -12.51 -5.65 -10.78
C GLY A 24 -12.00 -6.79 -9.88
N LYS A 25 -10.73 -6.76 -9.47
CA LYS A 25 -10.14 -7.71 -8.53
C LYS A 25 -9.76 -7.01 -7.23
N SER A 26 -9.98 -7.70 -6.11
CA SER A 26 -9.52 -7.26 -4.80
C SER A 26 -8.22 -7.99 -4.45
N LEU A 27 -7.19 -7.23 -4.12
CA LEU A 27 -5.89 -7.72 -3.66
C LEU A 27 -5.68 -7.28 -2.22
N THR A 28 -5.42 -8.20 -1.31
CA THR A 28 -5.18 -7.89 0.10
C THR A 28 -3.73 -8.21 0.46
N GLY A 29 -3.08 -7.30 1.16
CA GLY A 29 -1.69 -7.46 1.60
C GLY A 29 -1.21 -6.27 2.42
N THR A 30 0.04 -6.30 2.87
CA THR A 30 0.66 -5.19 3.58
C THR A 30 1.23 -4.18 2.59
N ALA A 31 0.86 -2.90 2.73
CA ALA A 31 1.50 -1.83 1.95
C ALA A 31 2.90 -1.56 2.53
N VAL A 32 3.95 -1.92 1.81
CA VAL A 32 5.34 -1.85 2.32
C VAL A 32 6.12 -0.63 1.80
N GLY A 33 5.62 0.04 0.77
CA GLY A 33 6.25 1.26 0.26
C GLY A 33 5.82 1.64 -1.14
N LEU A 34 6.58 2.57 -1.72
CA LEU A 34 6.47 2.96 -3.13
C LEU A 34 7.76 2.63 -3.87
N THR A 35 7.67 2.30 -5.16
CA THR A 35 8.83 2.31 -6.05
C THR A 35 9.27 3.76 -6.33
N PRO A 36 10.49 4.00 -6.89
CA PRO A 36 10.93 5.34 -7.26
C PRO A 36 9.98 6.06 -8.25
N GLU A 37 9.22 5.30 -9.04
CA GLU A 37 8.21 5.80 -9.98
C GLU A 37 6.85 6.06 -9.32
N GLY A 38 6.72 5.82 -8.01
CA GLY A 38 5.48 6.06 -7.25
C GLY A 38 4.47 4.91 -7.27
N LYS A 39 4.86 3.70 -7.68
CA LYS A 39 3.96 2.53 -7.69
C LYS A 39 3.87 1.90 -6.31
N LEU A 40 2.70 1.45 -5.91
CA LEU A 40 2.48 0.78 -4.62
C LEU A 40 3.14 -0.61 -4.61
N VAL A 41 3.89 -0.89 -3.56
CA VAL A 41 4.45 -2.20 -3.27
C VAL A 41 3.58 -2.88 -2.21
N LEU A 42 2.91 -3.96 -2.58
CA LEU A 42 2.00 -4.73 -1.74
C LEU A 42 2.60 -6.12 -1.49
N GLN A 43 2.82 -6.50 -0.23
CA GLN A 43 3.26 -7.83 0.13
C GLN A 43 2.07 -8.70 0.54
N ASN A 44 1.90 -9.87 -0.09
CA ASN A 44 0.85 -10.81 0.29
C ASN A 44 1.24 -11.65 1.52
N SER A 45 0.34 -12.52 1.99
CA SER A 45 0.59 -13.38 3.16
C SER A 45 1.72 -14.39 2.98
N ASP A 46 2.06 -14.73 1.74
CA ASP A 46 3.12 -15.68 1.40
C ASP A 46 4.49 -14.99 1.29
N GLY A 47 4.54 -13.67 1.52
CA GLY A 47 5.74 -12.85 1.44
C GLY A 47 6.09 -12.38 0.03
N GLU A 48 5.28 -12.76 -0.98
CA GLU A 48 5.46 -12.30 -2.35
C GLU A 48 5.03 -10.85 -2.51
N THR A 49 5.72 -10.15 -3.40
CA THR A 49 5.52 -8.72 -3.62
C THR A 49 4.84 -8.47 -4.96
N LEU A 50 3.76 -7.70 -4.93
CA LEU A 50 3.06 -7.17 -6.10
C LEU A 50 3.34 -5.67 -6.23
N VAL A 51 3.60 -5.22 -7.46
CA VAL A 51 3.78 -3.80 -7.78
C VAL A 51 2.56 -3.31 -8.55
N LEU A 52 1.84 -2.36 -7.96
CA LEU A 52 0.57 -1.84 -8.49
C LEU A 52 0.76 -0.38 -8.91
N ASP A 53 0.45 -0.09 -10.17
CA ASP A 53 0.52 1.28 -10.73
C ASP A 53 -0.72 2.13 -10.47
N SER A 54 -1.81 1.51 -10.01
CA SER A 54 -3.13 2.12 -9.88
C SER A 54 -4.06 1.25 -9.02
N GLY A 55 -5.12 1.84 -8.48
CA GLY A 55 -6.16 1.13 -7.72
C GLY A 55 -6.74 2.00 -6.61
N GLU A 56 -7.87 1.56 -6.07
CA GLU A 56 -8.44 2.17 -4.86
C GLU A 56 -7.95 1.40 -3.64
N VAL A 57 -7.37 2.11 -2.67
CA VAL A 57 -6.83 1.52 -1.44
C VAL A 57 -7.81 1.76 -0.29
N SER A 58 -8.15 0.69 0.42
CA SER A 58 -8.95 0.75 1.65
C SER A 58 -8.22 0.02 2.78
N PHE A 59 -8.33 0.55 4.01
CA PHE A 59 -7.82 -0.07 5.22
C PHE A 59 -8.71 0.30 6.40
N GLN A 60 -8.87 -0.62 7.34
CA GLN A 60 -9.52 -0.30 8.60
C GLN A 60 -8.49 0.37 9.51
N GLN A 61 -8.72 1.64 9.82
CA GLN A 61 -8.01 2.29 10.92
C GLN A 61 -8.59 1.72 12.21
N ALA A 62 -7.79 1.01 13.00
CA ALA A 62 -8.21 0.65 14.35
C ALA A 62 -8.52 1.97 15.08
N ALA A 63 -9.74 2.12 15.58
CA ALA A 63 -10.12 3.30 16.34
C ALA A 63 -9.15 3.41 17.53
N SER A 64 -8.33 4.47 17.54
CA SER A 64 -7.55 4.82 18.72
C SER A 64 -8.54 5.20 19.81
N GLY A 65 -8.76 4.29 20.77
CA GLY A 65 -9.53 4.55 21.98
C GLY A 65 -8.79 5.46 22.95
#